data_AF-U3U1N8-F1
#
_entry.id   AF-U3U1N8-F1
#
_cell.length_a   1.000
_cell.length_b   1.000
_cell.length_c   1.000
_cell.angle_alpha   90.00
_cell.angle_beta   90.00
_cell.angle_gamma   90.00
#
_symmetry.space_group_name_H-M   'P 1'
#
loop_
_entity.id
_entity.type
_entity.pdbx_description
1 polymer ?
#
loop_
_entity_poly.entity_id
_entity_poly.type
_entity_poly.pdbx_seq_one_letter_code
_entity_poly.pdbx_strand_id
1 'polypeptide(L)' 'MTTLENTISNTPLIKLQRLTPDNGSEIWLKLEGNNPAGSVKDRAAWSMIH' A
#
# COMPACT_ATOMS: atom_id res chain seq x y z
N MET A 1 -8.65 6.38 -20.30
CA MET A 1 -9.44 5.18 -19.91
C MET A 1 -9.19 4.93 -18.43
N THR A 2 -10.24 4.77 -17.62
CA THR A 2 -10.17 4.44 -16.20
C THR A 2 -10.43 2.95 -16.02
N THR A 3 -9.42 2.15 -16.32
CA THR A 3 -9.38 0.69 -16.18
C THR A 3 -8.78 0.28 -14.83
N LEU A 4 -8.90 -1.01 -14.46
CA LEU A 4 -8.53 -1.53 -13.15
C LEU A 4 -7.03 -1.39 -12.84
N GLU A 5 -6.16 -1.52 -13.85
CA GLU A 5 -4.70 -1.37 -13.69
C GLU A 5 -4.30 0.03 -13.19
N ASN A 6 -5.10 1.06 -13.43
CA ASN A 6 -4.85 2.41 -12.89
C ASN A 6 -5.04 2.49 -11.37
N THR A 7 -5.61 1.45 -10.75
CA THR A 7 -5.79 1.33 -9.30
C THR A 7 -4.63 0.62 -8.61
N ILE A 8 -3.66 0.08 -9.37
CA ILE A 8 -2.43 -0.49 -8.82
C ILE A 8 -1.55 0.66 -8.28
N SER A 9 -0.89 0.44 -7.15
CA SER A 9 -0.10 1.44 -6.42
C SER A 9 -0.95 2.55 -5.77
N ASN A 10 -0.37 3.73 -5.51
CA ASN A 10 -1.00 4.85 -4.81
C ASN A 10 -1.76 4.47 -3.52
N THR A 11 -1.29 3.41 -2.86
CA THR A 11 -1.90 2.87 -1.64
C THR A 11 -1.76 3.84 -0.48
N PRO A 12 -2.71 3.88 0.47
CA PRO A 12 -2.64 4.79 1.61
C PRO A 12 -1.40 4.57 2.47
N LEU A 13 -0.84 5.67 2.99
CA LEU A 13 0.13 5.67 4.08
C LEU A 13 -0.58 6.17 5.34
N ILE A 14 -0.70 5.33 6.37
CA ILE A 14 -1.47 5.65 7.58
C ILE A 14 -0.58 5.64 8.82
N LYS A 15 -0.83 6.57 9.75
CA LYS A 15 -0.14 6.62 11.05
C LYS A 15 -0.80 5.70 12.05
N LEU A 16 -0.01 4.86 12.72
CA LEU A 16 -0.48 3.97 13.77
C LEU A 16 -0.79 4.78 15.05
N GLN A 17 -2.01 4.62 15.59
CA GLN A 17 -2.50 5.41 16.74
C GLN A 17 -2.34 4.70 18.10
N ARG A 18 -2.11 3.39 18.08
CA ARG A 18 -1.96 2.52 19.26
C ARG A 18 -0.81 1.54 18.99
N LEU A 19 -0.28 0.85 19.99
CA LEU A 19 0.85 -0.08 19.83
C LEU A 19 2.17 0.59 19.39
N THR A 20 2.29 1.91 19.56
CA THR A 20 3.53 2.64 19.36
C THR A 20 4.30 2.73 20.70
N PRO A 21 5.64 2.65 20.68
CA PRO A 21 6.44 2.88 21.89
C PRO A 21 6.35 4.33 22.36
N ASP A 22 6.43 4.55 23.67
CA ASP A 22 6.42 5.89 24.27
C ASP A 22 7.82 6.53 24.25
N ASN A 23 8.30 6.83 23.04
CA ASN A 23 9.63 7.40 22.81
C ASN A 23 9.61 8.53 21.76
N GLY A 24 8.43 9.04 21.41
CA GLY A 24 8.25 10.08 20.40
C GLY A 24 8.41 9.62 18.94
N SER A 25 8.66 8.33 18.69
CA SER A 25 8.73 7.80 17.31
C SER A 25 7.34 7.64 16.68
N GLU A 26 7.27 7.75 15.36
CA GLU A 26 6.05 7.49 14.60
C GLU A 26 6.20 6.21 13.78
N ILE A 27 5.17 5.35 13.83
CA ILE A 27 5.08 4.16 12.98
C ILE A 27 4.01 4.42 11.91
N TRP A 28 4.41 4.29 10.66
CA TRP A 28 3.54 4.46 9.50
C TRP A 28 3.40 3.14 8.74
N LEU A 29 2.18 2.83 8.30
CA LEU A 29 1.86 1.62 7.55
C LEU A 29 1.50 1.98 6.11
N LYS A 30 2.20 1.35 5.15
CA LYS A 30 1.84 1.41 3.73
C LYS A 30 0.90 0.26 3.39
N LEU A 31 -0.36 0.56 3.10
CA LEU A 31 -1.42 -0.45 2.99
C LEU A 31 -1.44 -1.11 1.60
N GLU A 32 -0.46 -1.97 1.31
CA GLU A 32 -0.36 -2.67 0.03
C GLU A 32 -1.49 -3.67 -0.26
N GLY A 33 -2.30 -4.00 0.74
CA GLY A 33 -3.56 -4.73 0.55
C GLY A 33 -4.61 -3.95 -0.23
N ASN A 34 -4.44 -2.64 -0.43
CA ASN A 34 -5.34 -1.80 -1.24
C ASN A 34 -5.08 -1.90 -2.75
N ASN A 35 -4.07 -2.66 -3.19
CA ASN A 35 -3.99 -3.03 -4.61
C ASN A 35 -5.17 -3.95 -5.00
N PRO A 36 -5.62 -3.97 -6.26
CA PRO A 36 -6.86 -4.62 -6.66
C PRO A 36 -6.96 -6.13 -6.39
N ALA A 37 -5.85 -6.87 -6.43
CA ALA A 37 -5.78 -8.30 -6.08
C ALA A 37 -5.31 -8.54 -4.63
N GLY A 38 -5.24 -7.48 -3.82
CA GLY A 38 -5.17 -7.57 -2.36
C GLY A 38 -3.76 -7.75 -1.78
N SER A 39 -2.71 -7.54 -2.57
CA SER A 39 -1.33 -7.65 -2.05
C SER A 39 -0.35 -6.72 -2.76
N VAL A 40 0.85 -6.60 -2.18
CA VAL A 40 1.97 -5.89 -2.80
C VAL A 40 2.40 -6.49 -4.15
N LYS A 41 2.03 -7.75 -4.43
CA LYS A 41 2.47 -8.47 -5.63
C LYS A 41 1.89 -7.91 -6.92
N ASP A 42 0.76 -7.22 -6.87
CA ASP A 42 0.14 -6.56 -8.02
C ASP A 42 1.12 -5.62 -8.74
N ARG A 43 1.97 -4.91 -7.99
CA ARG A 43 2.99 -4.01 -8.54
C ARG A 43 4.03 -4.75 -9.37
N ALA A 44 4.56 -5.84 -8.80
CA ALA A 44 5.57 -6.65 -9.46
C ALA A 44 4.97 -7.38 -10.67
N ALA A 45 3.78 -7.96 -10.52
CA ALA A 45 3.07 -8.63 -11.60
C ALA A 45 2.81 -7.68 -12.77
N TRP A 46 2.36 -6.45 -12.49
CA TRP A 46 2.15 -5.42 -13.51
C TRP A 46 3.46 -5.04 -14.20
N SER A 47 4.49 -4.66 -13.43
CA SER A 47 5.78 -4.21 -13.95
C SER A 47 6.57 -5.26 -14.74
N MET A 48 6.26 -6.55 -14.59
CA MET A 48 6.90 -7.61 -15.36
C MET A 48 6.23 -7.83 -16.73
N ILE A 49 4.93 -7.54 -16.83
CA ILE A 49 4.12 -7.84 -18.03
C ILE A 49 3.95 -6.59 -18.91
N HIS A 50 3.98 -5.40 -18.31
CA HIS A 50 3.77 -4.11 -18.96
C HIS A 50 4.93 -3.16 -18.64
#